data_AF-A0A3B8WKJ2-F1
#
_entry.id   AF-A0A3B8WKJ2-F1
#
_cell.length_a   1.000
_cell.length_b   1.000
_cell.length_c   1.000
_cell.angle_alpha   90.00
_cell.angle_beta   90.00
_cell.angle_gamma   90.00
#
_symmetry.space_group_name_H-M   'P 1'
#
loop_
_entity.id
_entity.type
_entity.pdbx_description
1 polymer ?
#
loop_
_entity_poly.entity_id
_entity_poly.type
_entity_poly.pdbx_seq_one_letter_code
_entity_poly.pdbx_strand_id
1 'polypeptide(L)' 'GQTVIPLDETHAIKMTTARYFTPDGRSIQATGIKPDIEVRPAELKELDSRPFFTEADLSGHLEGENEEEARKA' A
#
# COMPACT_ATOMS: atom_id res chain seq x y z
N GLY A 1 -13.45 -12.92 -15.30
CA GLY A 1 -13.71 -12.43 -16.66
C GLY A 1 -15.21 -12.30 -16.87
N GLN A 2 -15.65 -11.33 -17.65
CA GLN A 2 -17.04 -11.23 -18.12
C GLN A 2 -17.04 -11.21 -19.65
N THR A 3 -18.03 -11.88 -20.24
CA THR A 3 -18.22 -11.95 -21.69
C THR A 3 -19.60 -11.39 -22.02
N VAL A 4 -19.69 -10.61 -23.10
CA VAL A 4 -20.94 -10.06 -23.61
C VAL A 4 -21.33 -10.85 -24.87
N ILE A 5 -22.52 -11.45 -24.85
CA ILE A 5 -23.07 -12.22 -25.98
C ILE A 5 -24.20 -11.38 -26.59
N PRO A 6 -24.02 -10.81 -27.79
CA PRO A 6 -25.08 -10.05 -28.45
C PRO A 6 -26.21 -11.00 -28.89
N LEU A 7 -27.47 -10.55 -28.71
CA LEU A 7 -28.68 -11.24 -29.15
C LEU A 7 -29.26 -10.59 -30.41
N ASP A 8 -29.25 -9.26 -30.46
CA ASP A 8 -29.62 -8.43 -31.61
C ASP A 8 -28.89 -7.06 -31.53
N GLU A 9 -29.24 -6.11 -32.39
CA GLU A 9 -28.58 -4.77 -32.45
C GLU A 9 -28.74 -3.94 -31.17
N THR A 10 -29.71 -4.27 -30.31
CA THR A 10 -30.07 -3.51 -29.11
C THR A 10 -29.99 -4.31 -27.80
N HIS A 11 -29.91 -5.63 -27.89
CA HIS A 11 -29.90 -6.53 -26.72
C HIS A 11 -28.65 -7.40 -26.68
N ALA A 12 -28.11 -7.58 -25.47
CA ALA A 12 -27.00 -8.47 -25.21
C ALA A 12 -27.07 -9.06 -23.79
N ILE A 13 -26.51 -10.25 -23.63
CA ILE A 13 -26.39 -10.92 -22.33
C ILE A 13 -24.97 -10.72 -21.80
N LYS A 14 -24.86 -10.19 -20.57
CA LYS A 14 -23.59 -10.12 -19.85
C LYS A 14 -23.45 -11.34 -18.95
N MET A 15 -22.48 -12.20 -19.24
CA MET A 15 -22.22 -13.44 -18.50
C MET A 15 -20.87 -13.39 -17.78
N THR A 16 -20.84 -13.85 -16.53
CA THR A 16 -19.59 -13.96 -15.75
C THR A 16 -18.95 -15.31 -16.03
N THR A 17 -17.87 -15.31 -16.83
CA THR A 17 -17.22 -16.52 -17.36
C THR A 17 -16.00 -16.96 -16.55
N ALA A 18 -15.57 -16.17 -15.57
CA ALA A 18 -14.47 -16.57 -14.69
C ALA A 18 -14.69 -16.09 -13.27
N ARG A 19 -14.38 -16.98 -12.32
CA ARG A 19 -14.27 -16.69 -10.88
C ARG A 19 -12.82 -16.33 -10.56
N TYR A 20 -12.63 -15.30 -9.75
CA TYR A 20 -11.31 -14.90 -9.26
C TYR A 20 -11.05 -15.58 -7.92
N PHE A 21 -9.88 -16.20 -7.79
CA PHE A 21 -9.42 -16.87 -6.59
C PHE A 21 -8.10 -16.22 -6.12
N THR A 22 -7.88 -16.20 -4.81
CA THR A 22 -6.55 -15.92 -4.25
C THR A 22 -5.60 -17.11 -4.52
N PRO A 23 -4.27 -16.94 -4.40
CA PRO A 23 -3.30 -18.05 -4.49
C PRO A 23 -3.62 -19.21 -3.53
N ASP A 24 -4.18 -18.91 -2.35
CA ASP A 24 -4.68 -19.90 -1.38
C ASP A 24 -6.04 -20.53 -1.75
N GLY A 25 -6.56 -20.31 -2.96
CA GLY A 25 -7.79 -20.95 -3.45
C GLY A 25 -9.09 -20.34 -2.90
N ARG A 26 -9.06 -19.20 -2.21
CA ARG A 26 -10.25 -18.53 -1.70
C ARG A 26 -10.94 -17.73 -2.80
N SER A 27 -12.23 -17.95 -3.03
CA SER A 27 -13.00 -17.16 -3.99
C SER A 27 -13.23 -15.74 -3.45
N ILE A 28 -12.90 -14.72 -4.27
CA ILE A 28 -13.06 -13.31 -3.90
C ILE A 28 -14.49 -12.82 -4.22
N GLN A 29 -15.23 -13.52 -5.08
CA GLN A 29 -16.61 -13.17 -5.40
C GLN A 29 -17.52 -13.37 -4.19
N ALA A 30 -18.39 -12.38 -3.93
CA ALA A 30 -19.31 -12.28 -2.79
C ALA A 30 -18.69 -12.16 -1.39
N THR A 31 -17.41 -12.48 -1.19
CA THR A 31 -16.76 -12.44 0.14
C THR A 31 -15.86 -11.22 0.33
N GLY A 32 -15.39 -10.60 -0.76
CA GLY A 32 -14.38 -9.55 -0.69
C GLY A 32 -13.01 -10.08 -0.25
N ILE A 33 -12.02 -9.19 -0.15
CA ILE A 33 -10.71 -9.50 0.43
C ILE A 33 -10.75 -8.97 1.87
N LYS A 34 -10.73 -9.87 2.85
CA LYS A 34 -10.52 -9.47 4.25
C LYS A 34 -9.02 -9.17 4.42
N PRO A 35 -8.63 -7.94 4.81
CA PRO A 35 -7.24 -7.67 5.12
C PRO A 35 -6.82 -8.42 6.38
N ASP A 36 -5.59 -8.93 6.42
CA ASP A 36 -5.01 -9.53 7.63
C ASP A 36 -4.84 -8.48 8.75
N ILE A 37 -4.62 -7.21 8.36
CA ILE A 37 -4.50 -6.07 9.27
C ILE A 37 -5.44 -4.97 8.78
N GLU A 38 -6.49 -4.68 9.55
CA GLU A 38 -7.40 -3.58 9.27
C GLU A 38 -6.79 -2.27 9.80
N VAL A 39 -6.25 -1.45 8.90
CA VAL A 39 -5.71 -0.14 9.26
C VAL A 39 -6.83 0.89 9.16
N ARG A 40 -7.22 1.45 10.31
CA ARG A 40 -8.16 2.57 10.35
C ARG A 40 -7.48 3.85 9.87
N PRO A 41 -8.19 4.74 9.17
CA PRO A 41 -7.67 6.07 8.87
C PRO A 41 -7.24 6.74 10.18
N ALA A 42 -5.96 7.12 10.26
CA ALA A 42 -5.40 7.82 11.40
C ALA A 42 -4.92 9.19 10.93
N GLU A 43 -5.28 10.23 11.66
CA GLU A 43 -4.68 11.54 11.49
C GLU A 43 -3.32 11.54 12.18
N LEU A 44 -2.26 11.82 11.41
CA LEU A 44 -0.93 12.03 11.95
C LEU A 44 -0.94 13.36 12.69
N LYS A 45 -0.94 13.31 14.03
CA LYS A 45 -0.73 14.48 14.88
C LYS A 45 0.71 14.45 15.37
N GLU A 46 1.45 15.53 15.14
CA GLU A 46 2.75 15.71 15.78
C GLU A 46 2.52 15.73 17.30
N LEU A 47 2.98 14.67 17.98
CA LEU A 47 3.08 14.66 19.42
C LEU A 47 4.32 15.49 19.74
N ASP A 48 4.17 16.52 20.59
CA ASP A 48 5.25 17.43 21.04
C ASP A 48 6.61 16.80 20.85
N SER A 49 7.36 17.36 19.89
CA SER A 49 8.59 16.82 19.34
C SER A 49 9.48 16.29 20.45
N ARG A 50 9.42 14.97 20.69
CA ARG A 50 10.51 14.32 21.39
C ARG A 50 11.72 14.55 20.51
N PRO A 51 12.87 14.97 21.06
CA PRO A 51 14.07 15.13 20.26
C PRO A 51 14.29 13.84 19.49
N PHE A 52 14.16 13.92 18.17
CA PHE A 52 14.49 12.83 17.27
C PHE A 52 16.01 12.77 17.27
N PHE A 53 16.56 11.73 17.88
CA PHE A 53 17.98 11.46 17.78
C PHE A 53 18.23 10.79 16.43
N THR A 54 19.03 11.45 15.60
CA THR A 54 19.59 10.86 14.39
C THR A 54 20.92 10.19 14.72
N GLU A 55 21.46 9.37 13.83
CA GLU A 55 22.77 8.74 14.04
C GLU A 55 23.86 9.79 14.29
N ALA A 56 23.79 10.95 13.61
CA ALA A 56 24.71 12.08 13.81
C ALA A 56 24.70 12.66 15.24
N ASP A 57 23.62 12.46 16.01
CA ASP A 57 23.50 12.96 17.39
C ASP A 57 24.20 12.04 18.42
N LEU A 58 24.66 10.86 18.02
CA LEU A 58 25.28 9.89 18.93
C LEU A 58 26.79 10.13 19.10
N SER A 59 27.29 9.94 20.34
CA SER A 59 28.71 9.96 20.64
C SER A 59 29.39 8.72 20.03
N GLY A 60 30.09 8.91 18.91
CA GLY A 60 30.71 7.84 18.13
C GLY A 60 30.03 7.54 16.79
N HIS A 61 29.23 8.47 16.27
CA HIS A 61 28.75 8.37 14.89
C HIS A 61 29.90 8.33 13.88
N LEU A 62 29.65 7.68 12.75
CA LEU A 62 30.61 7.59 11.66
C LEU A 62 30.54 8.90 10.87
N GLU A 63 31.68 9.56 10.68
CA GLU A 63 31.75 10.76 9.85
C GLU A 63 31.50 10.39 8.39
N GLY A 64 30.48 11.00 7.80
CA GLY A 64 30.17 10.83 6.38
C GLY A 64 31.14 11.61 5.49
N GLU A 65 31.43 11.09 4.29
CA GLU A 65 32.41 11.67 3.35
C GLU A 65 32.13 13.14 2.96
N ASN A 66 30.90 13.63 3.17
CA ASN A 66 30.48 15.01 2.86
C ASN A 66 30.19 15.88 4.10
N GLU A 67 30.37 15.37 5.33
CA GLU A 67 30.10 16.17 6.55
C GLU A 67 31.16 17.25 6.80
N GLU A 68 32.41 17.00 6.38
CA GLU A 68 33.51 17.95 6.59
C GLU A 68 33.34 19.24 5.75
N GLU A 69 32.72 19.13 4.56
CA GLU A 69 32.39 20.28 3.71
C GLU A 69 31.19 21.05 4.26
N ALA A 70 30.17 20.36 4.77
CA ALA A 70 28.97 20.98 5.33
C ALA A 70 29.25 21.76 6.63
N ARG A 71 30.27 21.36 7.42
CA ARG A 71 30.64 22.03 8.68
C ARG A 71 31.50 23.29 8.49
N LYS A 72 32.07 23.49 7.29
CA LYS A 72 32.94 24.63 6.94
C LYS A 72 32.21 25.75 6.20
N ALA A 73 30.93 25.59 5.87
CA ALA A 73 30.05 26.63 5.33
C ALA A 73 29.30 27.37 6.46
#